data_AF-A0A0G0GA54-F1
#
_entry.id   AF-A0A0G0GA54-F1
#
_cell.length_a   1.000
_cell.length_b   1.000
_cell.length_c   1.000
_cell.angle_alpha   90.00
_cell.angle_beta   90.00
_cell.angle_gamma   90.00
#
_symmetry.space_group_name_H-M   'P 1'
#
loop_
_entity.id
_entity.type
_entity.pdbx_description
1 polymer ?
#
loop_
_entity_poly.entity_id
_entity_poly.type
_entity_poly.pdbx_seq_one_letter_code
_entity_poly.pdbx_strand_id
1 'polypeptide(L)'
;MKISLIGPSYPFRGGISLNTTLLFRALKVKHEVEFYSFSRQYPKWLFPGKDDEEREFSLLKEEKAQRIIDSLNPYTWIKVFFKIRKNQSEVLI
;
A
#
# COMPACT_ATOMS: atom_id res chain seq x y z
N MET A 1 -12.76 4.12 14.44
CA MET A 1 -12.90 4.81 13.16
C MET A 1 -12.55 3.86 12.04
N LYS A 2 -13.17 4.04 10.88
CA LYS A 2 -12.83 3.34 9.63
C LYS A 2 -11.87 4.20 8.81
N ILE A 3 -10.66 3.69 8.59
CA ILE A 3 -9.59 4.39 7.88
C ILE A 3 -9.25 3.61 6.61
N SER A 4 -9.18 4.31 5.49
CA SER A 4 -8.49 3.81 4.31
C SER A 4 -7.09 4.41 4.27
N LEU A 5 -6.07 3.57 4.24
CA LEU A 5 -4.68 3.98 4.11
C LEU A 5 -4.20 3.62 2.70
N ILE A 6 -3.63 4.58 1.97
CA ILE A 6 -3.03 4.39 0.65
C ILE A 6 -1.55 4.75 0.70
N GLY A 7 -0.71 3.85 0.20
CA GLY A 7 0.70 4.16 0.02
C GLY A 7 1.52 2.93 -0.32
N PRO A 8 2.80 3.09 -0.67
CA PRO A 8 3.68 1.94 -0.80
C PRO A 8 3.76 1.21 0.54
N SER A 9 3.71 -0.10 0.50
CA SER A 9 3.94 -0.96 1.66
C SER A 9 5.27 -1.67 1.50
N TYR A 10 5.90 -2.03 2.61
CA TYR A 10 6.99 -3.01 2.58
C TYR A 10 6.56 -4.25 1.78
N PRO A 11 7.42 -4.82 0.90
CA PRO A 11 8.86 -4.67 0.75
C PRO A 11 9.32 -3.64 -0.29
N PHE A 12 8.47 -2.76 -0.82
CA PHE A 12 8.99 -1.73 -1.72
C PHE A 12 10.15 -0.98 -1.07
N ARG A 13 11.21 -0.69 -1.82
CA ARG A 13 12.39 0.00 -1.30
C ARG A 13 12.07 1.44 -0.92
N GLY A 14 12.71 1.92 0.14
CA GLY A 14 12.70 3.32 0.55
C GLY A 14 11.97 3.59 1.88
N GLY A 15 12.24 4.74 2.48
CA GLY A 15 11.70 5.08 3.80
C GLY A 15 10.18 5.25 3.85
N ILE A 16 9.53 5.58 2.72
CA ILE A 16 8.08 5.77 2.67
C ILE A 16 7.36 4.44 2.91
N SER A 17 7.76 3.36 2.23
CA SER A 17 7.12 2.05 2.38
C SER A 17 7.23 1.51 3.81
N LEU A 18 8.39 1.70 4.43
CA LEU A 18 8.64 1.37 5.83
C LEU A 18 7.70 2.16 6.74
N ASN A 19 7.68 3.48 6.60
CA ASN A 19 6.87 4.36 7.43
C ASN A 19 5.37 4.10 7.27
N THR A 20 4.87 3.91 6.04
CA THR A 20 3.46 3.60 5.78
C THR A 20 3.08 2.23 6.37
N THR A 21 3.96 1.23 6.27
CA THR A 21 3.76 -0.07 6.93
C THR A 21 3.71 0.05 8.46
N LEU A 22 4.61 0.82 9.06
CA LEU A 22 4.61 1.06 10.51
C LEU A 22 3.39 1.87 10.96
N LEU A 23 2.97 2.85 10.16
CA LEU A 23 1.75 3.63 10.39
C LEU A 23 0.51 2.73 10.38
N PHE A 24 0.39 1.84 9.38
CA PHE A 24 -0.67 0.83 9.35
C PHE A 24 -0.70 0.00 10.63
N ARG A 25 0.47 -0.49 11.07
CA ARG A 25 0.60 -1.28 12.32
C ARG A 25 0.15 -0.50 13.54
N ALA A 26 0.51 0.78 13.64
CA ALA A 26 0.12 1.62 14.77
C ALA A 26 -1.41 1.88 14.76
N LEU A 27 -1.98 2.21 13.60
CA LEU A 27 -3.40 2.55 13.46
C LEU A 27 -4.31 1.33 13.69
N LYS A 28 -3.94 0.15 13.17
CA LYS A 28 -4.77 -1.06 13.25
C LYS A 28 -4.99 -1.58 14.68
N VAL A 29 -4.22 -1.11 15.65
CA VAL A 29 -4.40 -1.46 17.08
C VAL A 29 -5.69 -0.87 17.64
N LYS A 30 -6.13 0.30 17.14
CA LYS A 30 -7.29 1.04 17.69
C LYS A 30 -8.38 1.33 16.66
N HIS A 31 -8.12 1.08 15.39
CA HIS A 31 -9.00 1.45 14.28
C HIS A 31 -9.17 0.30 13.29
N GLU A 32 -10.27 0.32 12.56
CA GLU A 32 -10.47 -0.55 11.41
C GLU A 32 -9.75 0.10 10.23
N VAL A 33 -8.66 -0.51 9.77
CA VAL A 33 -7.80 0.06 8.74
C VAL A 33 -7.74 -0.87 7.54
N GLU A 34 -8.17 -0.36 6.40
CA GLU A 34 -7.98 -0.99 5.10
C GLU A 34 -6.74 -0.40 4.45
N PHE A 35 -5.73 -1.22 4.16
CA PHE A 35 -4.48 -0.75 3.57
C PHE A 35 -4.42 -1.13 2.09
N TYR A 36 -4.46 -0.13 1.22
CA TYR A 36 -4.30 -0.27 -0.22
C TYR A 36 -2.89 0.14 -0.62
N SER A 37 -2.17 -0.79 -1.24
CA SER A 37 -0.79 -0.60 -1.67
C SER A 37 -0.65 -0.83 -3.16
N PHE A 38 0.53 -0.50 -3.67
CA PHE A 38 0.85 -0.66 -5.08
C PHE A 38 1.16 -2.13 -5.41
N SER A 39 0.65 -2.63 -6.53
CA SER A 39 1.16 -3.84 -7.18
C SER A 39 2.41 -3.51 -8.01
N ARG A 40 2.52 -2.26 -8.47
CA ARG A 40 3.66 -1.70 -9.20
C ARG A 40 3.77 -0.20 -8.91
N GLN A 41 4.93 0.25 -8.44
CA GLN A 41 5.22 1.68 -8.27
C GLN A 41 5.72 2.33 -9.55
N TYR A 42 6.60 1.63 -10.27
CA TYR A 42 7.26 2.16 -11.47
C TYR A 42 7.29 1.11 -12.59
N PRO A 43 7.43 1.53 -13.87
CA PRO A 43 7.68 0.60 -14.96
C PRO A 43 8.94 -0.25 -14.74
N LYS A 44 8.89 -1.53 -15.12
CA LYS A 44 10.04 -2.46 -14.96
C LYS A 44 11.32 -1.98 -15.66
N TRP A 45 11.20 -1.25 -16.77
CA TRP A 45 12.35 -0.76 -17.53
C TRP A 45 13.18 0.30 -16.79
N LEU A 46 12.62 0.93 -15.74
CA LEU A 46 13.35 1.86 -14.87
C LEU A 46 14.30 1.12 -13.91
N PHE A 47 14.10 -0.19 -13.73
CA PHE A 47 14.93 -1.07 -12.90
C PHE A 47 15.45 -2.28 -13.70
N PRO A 48 16.28 -2.07 -14.74
CA PRO A 48 16.83 -3.17 -15.50
C PRO A 48 17.85 -3.93 -14.62
N GLY A 49 17.44 -5.07 -14.08
CA GLY A 49 18.29 -5.96 -13.28
C GLY A 49 18.27 -5.74 -11.76
N LYS A 50 17.42 -4.83 -11.23
CA LYS A 50 17.20 -4.68 -9.78
C LYS A 50 15.71 -4.81 -9.48
N ASP A 51 15.38 -5.51 -8.40
CA ASP A 51 14.02 -5.56 -7.88
C ASP A 51 13.73 -4.25 -7.13
N ASP A 52 12.55 -3.67 -7.25
CA ASP A 52 12.13 -2.51 -6.45
C ASP A 52 11.70 -2.92 -5.03
N GLU A 53 11.83 -4.21 -4.71
CA GLU A 53 11.62 -4.79 -3.39
C GLU A 53 12.94 -5.02 -2.61
N GLU A 54 12.84 -4.90 -1.29
CA GLU A 54 13.86 -5.20 -0.29
C GLU A 54 13.46 -6.48 0.44
N ARG A 55 14.35 -7.48 0.50
CA ARG A 55 14.02 -8.81 1.04
C ARG A 55 14.59 -9.07 2.44
N GLU A 56 15.44 -8.18 2.94
CA GLU A 56 16.15 -8.35 4.23
C GLU A 56 15.20 -8.34 5.43
N PHE A 57 14.09 -7.59 5.39
CA PHE A 57 13.16 -7.41 6.51
C PHE A 57 11.78 -8.01 6.23
N SER A 58 11.73 -9.26 5.80
CA SER A 58 10.48 -9.98 5.49
C SER A 58 9.40 -9.91 6.59
N LEU A 59 9.80 -9.78 7.87
CA LEU A 59 8.92 -9.60 9.03
C LEU A 59 8.09 -8.29 8.99
N LEU A 60 8.47 -7.32 8.17
CA LEU A 60 7.73 -6.06 7.97
C LEU A 60 6.63 -6.19 6.92
N LYS A 61 6.60 -7.27 6.15
CA LYS A 61 5.56 -7.47 5.14
C LYS A 61 4.19 -7.63 5.81
N GLU A 62 3.25 -6.78 5.43
CA GLU A 62 1.87 -6.86 5.91
C GLU A 62 1.01 -7.62 4.91
N GLU A 63 0.54 -8.80 5.28
CA GLU A 63 -0.35 -9.60 4.43
C GLU A 63 -1.70 -8.93 4.20
N LYS A 64 -2.12 -8.08 5.15
CA LYS A 64 -3.36 -7.29 5.04
C LYS A 64 -3.23 -6.09 4.08
N ALA A 65 -2.03 -5.77 3.60
CA ALA A 65 -1.83 -4.74 2.59
C ALA A 65 -2.27 -5.25 1.22
N GLN A 66 -3.37 -4.70 0.72
CA GLN A 66 -3.95 -5.06 -0.58
C GLN A 66 -3.17 -4.38 -1.70
N ARG A 67 -2.28 -5.11 -2.36
CA ARG A 67 -1.49 -4.63 -3.51
C ARG A 67 -2.32 -4.61 -4.80
N ILE A 68 -3.18 -3.61 -4.93
CA ILE A 68 -4.18 -3.56 -6.00
C ILE A 68 -4.11 -2.29 -6.85
N ILE A 69 -3.22 -1.35 -6.53
CA ILE A 69 -3.01 -0.13 -7.30
C ILE A 69 -1.83 -0.32 -8.24
N ASP A 70 -2.04 -0.12 -9.53
CA ASP A 70 -0.96 -0.08 -10.51
C ASP A 70 -0.80 1.37 -10.96
N SER A 71 0.38 1.95 -10.71
CA SER A 71 0.65 3.37 -10.98
C SER A 71 0.45 3.77 -12.44
N LEU A 72 0.57 2.83 -13.38
CA LEU A 72 0.41 3.09 -14.82
C LEU A 72 -0.99 2.73 -15.35
N ASN A 73 -1.84 2.09 -14.54
CA ASN A 73 -3.16 1.63 -14.95
C ASN A 73 -4.27 2.39 -14.21
N PRO A 74 -4.87 3.43 -14.82
CA PRO A 74 -5.88 4.28 -14.16
C PRO A 74 -7.14 3.52 -13.75
N TYR A 75 -7.47 2.39 -14.39
CA TYR A 75 -8.61 1.55 -13.99
C TYR A 75 -8.45 0.98 -12.58
N THR A 76 -7.21 0.71 -12.15
CA THR A 76 -6.96 0.20 -10.79
C THR A 76 -7.24 1.27 -9.73
N TRP A 77 -6.96 2.54 -10.03
CA TRP A 77 -7.28 3.67 -9.16
C TRP A 77 -8.79 3.84 -8.99
N ILE A 78 -9.54 3.78 -10.10
CA ILE A 78 -11.01 3.84 -10.07
C ILE A 78 -11.58 2.67 -9.25
N LYS A 79 -11.02 1.46 -9.39
CA LYS A 79 -11.41 0.30 -8.59
C LYS A 79 -11.18 0.53 -7.09
N VAL A 80 -10.04 1.11 -6.71
CA VAL A 80 -9.77 1.46 -5.31
C VAL A 80 -10.70 2.55 -4.80
N PHE A 81 -10.99 3.58 -5.61
CA PHE A 81 -11.99 4.59 -5.26
C PHE A 81 -13.34 3.97 -4.91
N PHE A 82 -13.85 3.05 -5.74
CA PHE A 82 -15.12 2.37 -5.44
C PHE A 82 -15.04 1.48 -4.19
N LYS A 83 -13.89 0.85 -3.91
CA LYS A 83 -13.69 0.11 -2.66
C LYS A 83 -13.76 1.03 -1.44
N ILE A 84 -13.06 2.16 -1.45
CA ILE A 84 -13.08 3.14 -0.35
C ILE A 84 -14.49 3.67 -0.14
N ARG A 85 -15.18 4.05 -1.24
CA ARG A 85 -16.56 4.52 -1.20
C ARG A 85 -17.51 3.47 -0.61
N LYS A 86 -17.35 2.19 -0.97
CA LYS A 86 -18.14 1.08 -0.42
C LYS A 86 -17.86 0.84 1.06
N ASN A 87 -16.62 0.98 1.49
CA ASN A 87 -16.21 0.78 2.88
C ASN A 87 -16.61 1.94 3.81
N GLN A 88 -17.07 3.07 3.25
CA GLN A 88 -17.50 4.26 3.99
C GLN A 88 -16.43 4.72 4.99
N SER A 89 -15.18 4.79 4.55
CA SER A 89 -14.10 5.28 5.40
C SER A 89 -14.34 6.73 5.79
N GLU A 90 -14.14 7.01 7.08
CA GLU A 90 -14.27 8.35 7.65
C GLU A 90 -13.04 9.21 7.34
N VAL A 91 -11.88 8.55 7.22
CA VAL A 91 -10.59 9.19 6.93
C VAL A 91 -9.88 8.42 5.82
N LEU A 92 -9.33 9.17 4.86
CA LEU A 92 -8.39 8.70 3.88
C LEU A 92 -7.00 9.26 4.23
N ILE A 93 -6.02 8.38 4.38
CA ILE A 93 -4.61 8.70 4.63
C ILE A 93 -3.79 8.25 3.43
#